data_AF-A0AAV8VI66-F1
#
_entry.id   AF-A0AAV8VI66-F1
#
_cell.length_a   1.000
_cell.length_b   1.000
_cell.length_c   1.000
_cell.angle_alpha   90.00
_cell.angle_beta   90.00
_cell.angle_gamma   90.00
#
_symmetry.space_group_name_H-M   'P 1'
#
loop_
_entity.id
_entity.type
_entity.pdbx_description
1 polymer ?
#
loop_
_entity_poly.entity_id
_entity_poly.type
_entity_poly.pdbx_seq_one_letter_code
_entity_poly.pdbx_strand_id
1 'polypeptide(L)'
;MKVEYILKNKQNLKNIDPRNPHNFLPIKDIYLGTKVEILIAQNHGLKTSDIEAFRLKCLDFYIELAKQIKDRFDFENLIYHLFLVLIQKIALSVLNEEQLNAEWRMLPDIENCKN
;
A
#
# COMPACT_ATOMS: atom_id res chain seq x y z
N MET A 1 -0.98 -9.86 -8.20
CA MET A 1 -1.42 -11.11 -7.53
C MET A 1 -2.93 -11.09 -7.40
N LYS A 2 -3.58 -12.25 -7.46
CA LYS A 2 -5.04 -12.38 -7.26
C LYS A 2 -5.45 -11.89 -5.88
N VAL A 3 -6.48 -11.06 -5.83
CA VAL A 3 -6.94 -10.43 -4.58
C VAL A 3 -7.42 -11.48 -3.58
N GLU A 4 -8.08 -12.53 -4.07
CA GLU A 4 -8.60 -13.62 -3.25
C GLU A 4 -7.47 -14.35 -2.50
N TYR A 5 -6.32 -14.53 -3.15
CA TYR A 5 -5.14 -15.14 -2.54
C TYR A 5 -4.57 -14.27 -1.42
N ILE A 6 -4.52 -12.95 -1.62
CA ILE A 6 -4.06 -12.01 -0.59
C ILE A 6 -5.03 -12.00 0.60
N LEU A 7 -6.34 -11.89 0.33
CA LEU A 7 -7.37 -11.87 1.38
C LEU A 7 -7.40 -13.15 2.21
N LYS A 8 -7.17 -14.31 1.58
CA LYS A 8 -7.06 -15.60 2.28
C LYS A 8 -5.90 -15.63 3.28
N ASN A 9 -4.80 -14.92 3.01
CA ASN A 9 -3.58 -14.95 3.80
C ASN A 9 -3.36 -13.68 4.63
N LYS A 10 -4.31 -12.74 4.68
CA LYS A 10 -4.13 -11.43 5.33
C LYS A 10 -3.77 -11.48 6.82
N GLN A 11 -4.10 -12.59 7.50
CA GLN A 11 -3.81 -12.77 8.92
C GLN A 11 -2.35 -13.13 9.19
N ASN A 12 -1.64 -13.69 8.20
CA ASN A 12 -0.21 -13.95 8.29
C ASN A 12 0.44 -13.80 6.92
N LEU A 13 1.09 -12.66 6.70
CA LEU A 13 1.74 -12.32 5.44
C LEU A 13 2.92 -13.25 5.09
N LYS A 14 3.49 -14.00 6.05
CA LYS A 14 4.53 -15.01 5.74
C LYS A 14 3.99 -16.10 4.81
N ASN A 15 2.70 -16.41 4.88
CA ASN A 15 2.06 -17.47 4.09
C ASN A 15 1.88 -17.12 2.61
N ILE A 16 2.07 -15.85 2.24
CA ILE A 16 2.00 -15.40 0.85
C ILE A 16 3.31 -15.78 0.16
N ASP A 17 3.26 -16.67 -0.84
CA ASP A 17 4.41 -16.95 -1.71
C ASP A 17 4.33 -16.07 -2.97
N PRO A 18 5.18 -15.01 -3.07
CA PRO A 18 5.15 -14.11 -4.21
C PRO A 18 5.64 -14.77 -5.50
N ARG A 19 6.22 -15.98 -5.45
CA ARG A 19 6.76 -16.68 -6.62
C ARG A 19 5.78 -17.66 -7.25
N ASN A 20 4.62 -17.91 -6.63
CA ASN A 20 3.68 -18.92 -7.13
C ASN A 20 2.87 -18.37 -8.32
N PRO A 21 3.12 -18.86 -9.56
CA PRO A 21 2.48 -18.33 -10.76
C PRO A 21 0.97 -18.57 -10.80
N HIS A 22 0.45 -19.57 -10.09
CA HIS A 22 -0.99 -19.85 -10.03
C HIS A 22 -1.80 -18.70 -9.42
N ASN A 23 -1.15 -17.86 -8.62
CA ASN A 23 -1.74 -16.71 -7.96
C ASN A 23 -1.43 -15.38 -8.67
N PHE A 24 -0.75 -15.42 -9.81
CA PHE A 24 -0.50 -14.22 -10.60
C PHE A 24 -1.77 -13.77 -11.30
N LEU A 25 -1.83 -12.47 -11.57
CA LEU A 25 -2.79 -11.94 -12.53
C LEU A 25 -2.30 -12.28 -13.93
N PRO A 26 -3.19 -12.36 -14.93
CA PRO A 26 -2.77 -12.40 -16.33
C PRO A 26 -1.79 -11.26 -16.62
N ILE A 27 -0.81 -11.49 -17.50
CA ILE A 27 0.29 -10.54 -17.73
C ILE A 27 -0.21 -9.13 -18.09
N LYS A 28 -1.28 -9.06 -18.88
CA LYS A 28 -1.96 -7.83 -19.30
C LYS A 28 -2.62 -7.05 -18.16
N ASP A 29 -2.96 -7.73 -17.06
CA ASP A 29 -3.69 -7.17 -15.91
C ASP A 29 -2.74 -6.80 -14.76
N ILE A 30 -1.42 -6.92 -14.96
CA ILE A 30 -0.42 -6.44 -14.00
C ILE A 30 -0.44 -4.91 -14.01
N TYR A 31 -0.71 -4.31 -12.85
CA TYR A 31 -0.73 -2.87 -12.70
C TYR A 31 0.68 -2.27 -12.76
N LEU A 32 0.91 -1.33 -13.69
CA LEU A 32 2.19 -0.62 -13.86
C LEU A 32 2.18 0.82 -13.32
N GLY A 33 1.09 1.25 -12.69
CA GLY A 33 0.90 2.64 -12.29
C GLY A 33 0.21 3.49 -13.35
N THR A 34 -0.63 4.43 -12.91
CA THR A 34 -1.50 5.23 -13.79
C THR A 34 -0.75 5.94 -14.92
N LYS A 35 0.43 6.52 -14.63
CA LYS A 35 1.24 7.21 -15.65
C LYS A 35 1.69 6.28 -16.77
N VAL A 36 2.15 5.07 -16.42
CA VAL A 36 2.65 4.10 -17.40
C VAL A 36 1.48 3.53 -18.21
N GLU A 37 0.35 3.22 -17.57
CA GLU A 37 -0.84 2.73 -18.27
C GLU A 37 -1.38 3.76 -19.26
N ILE A 38 -1.40 5.06 -18.91
CA ILE A 38 -1.79 6.13 -19.84
C ILE A 38 -0.83 6.19 -21.03
N LEU A 39 0.48 6.14 -20.78
CA LEU A 39 1.48 6.15 -21.85
C LEU A 39 1.34 4.95 -22.78
N ILE A 40 1.07 3.75 -22.25
CA ILE A 40 0.84 2.54 -23.04
C ILE A 40 -0.44 2.71 -23.88
N ALA A 41 -1.53 3.20 -23.28
CA ALA A 41 -2.82 3.38 -23.97
C ALA A 41 -2.77 4.43 -25.09
N GLN A 42 -1.95 5.46 -24.93
CA GLN A 42 -1.79 6.55 -25.89
C GLN A 42 -0.74 6.26 -26.99
N ASN A 43 0.02 5.16 -26.87
CA ASN A 43 1.12 4.88 -27.79
C ASN A 43 0.66 4.02 -28.97
N HIS A 44 0.80 4.55 -30.18
CA HIS A 44 0.45 3.85 -31.43
C HIS A 44 1.64 3.12 -32.08
N GLY A 45 2.86 3.27 -31.56
CA GLY A 45 4.09 2.74 -32.16
C GLY A 45 4.68 1.50 -31.49
N LEU A 46 4.20 1.13 -30.30
CA LEU A 46 4.73 -0.02 -29.56
C LEU A 46 4.03 -1.31 -29.99
N LYS A 47 4.83 -2.35 -30.21
CA LYS A 47 4.29 -3.69 -30.43
C LYS A 47 3.76 -4.26 -29.11
N THR A 48 2.67 -5.01 -29.18
CA THR A 48 2.12 -5.73 -28.02
C THR A 48 3.16 -6.63 -27.36
N SER A 49 4.02 -7.29 -28.15
CA SER A 49 5.11 -8.14 -27.64
C SER A 49 6.11 -7.40 -26.76
N ASP A 50 6.42 -6.14 -27.09
CA ASP A 50 7.37 -5.33 -26.32
C ASP A 50 6.75 -4.88 -25.00
N ILE A 51 5.45 -4.57 -25.01
CA ILE A 51 4.68 -4.24 -23.81
C ILE A 51 4.57 -5.45 -22.89
N GLU A 52 4.30 -6.64 -23.44
CA GLU A 52 4.26 -7.88 -22.65
C GLU A 52 5.63 -8.23 -22.05
N ALA A 53 6.71 -8.10 -22.82
CA ALA A 53 8.07 -8.28 -22.32
C ALA A 53 8.41 -7.28 -21.21
N PHE A 54 7.96 -6.04 -21.33
CA PHE A 54 8.09 -5.04 -20.27
C PHE A 54 7.30 -5.42 -19.01
N ARG A 55 6.04 -5.83 -19.16
CA ARG A 55 5.21 -6.31 -18.03
C ARG A 55 5.84 -7.51 -17.32
N LEU A 56 6.48 -8.43 -18.06
CA LEU A 56 7.21 -9.57 -17.47
C LEU A 56 8.37 -9.10 -16.60
N LYS A 57 9.17 -8.14 -17.08
CA LYS A 57 10.27 -7.56 -16.26
C LYS A 57 9.74 -6.85 -15.01
N CYS A 58 8.61 -6.15 -15.11
CA CYS A 58 7.97 -5.54 -13.94
C CYS A 58 7.45 -6.59 -12.96
N LEU A 59 6.90 -7.71 -13.46
CA LEU A 59 6.51 -8.84 -12.62
C LEU A 59 7.71 -9.38 -11.85
N ASP A 60 8.83 -9.66 -12.52
CA ASP A 60 10.06 -10.14 -11.87
C ASP A 60 10.54 -9.18 -10.78
N PHE A 61 10.50 -7.88 -11.06
CA PHE A 61 10.81 -6.84 -10.07
C PHE A 61 9.86 -6.89 -8.87
N TYR A 62 8.54 -7.01 -9.08
CA TYR A 62 7.57 -7.10 -7.99
C TYR A 62 7.73 -8.36 -7.14
N ILE A 63 8.08 -9.49 -7.77
CA ILE A 63 8.36 -10.74 -7.08
C ILE A 63 9.57 -10.56 -6.15
N GLU A 64 10.68 -10.02 -6.68
CA GLU A 64 11.89 -9.80 -5.89
C GLU A 64 11.64 -8.76 -4.79
N LEU A 65 10.93 -7.66 -5.09
CA LEU A 65 10.55 -6.67 -4.09
C LEU A 65 9.76 -7.30 -2.94
N ALA A 66 8.74 -8.11 -3.24
CA ALA A 66 7.93 -8.76 -2.22
C ALA A 66 8.76 -9.74 -1.38
N LYS A 67 9.64 -10.52 -2.00
CA LYS A 67 10.58 -11.41 -1.30
C LYS A 67 11.50 -10.62 -0.37
N GLN A 68 12.10 -9.56 -0.88
CA GLN A 68 13.02 -8.68 -0.14
C GLN A 68 12.33 -7.99 1.05
N ILE A 69 11.04 -7.64 0.93
CA ILE A 69 10.22 -7.16 2.04
C ILE A 69 10.05 -8.29 3.08
N LYS A 70 9.67 -9.51 2.65
CA LYS A 70 9.54 -10.66 3.56
C LYS A 70 10.82 -11.02 4.31
N ASP A 71 11.98 -10.87 3.66
CA ASP A 71 13.26 -11.21 4.28
C ASP A 71 13.71 -10.13 5.30
N ARG A 72 13.28 -8.88 5.13
CA ARG A 72 13.64 -7.77 6.02
C ARG A 72 12.70 -7.57 7.20
N PHE A 73 11.43 -7.94 7.04
CA PHE A 73 10.40 -7.71 8.05
C PHE A 73 9.97 -9.04 8.67
N ASP A 74 10.17 -9.17 9.98
CA ASP A 74 9.62 -10.31 10.71
C ASP A 74 8.12 -10.11 10.95
N PHE A 75 7.32 -10.59 10.00
CA PHE A 75 5.86 -10.50 10.06
C PHE A 75 5.21 -11.29 11.21
N GLU A 76 5.97 -12.08 11.97
CA GLU A 76 5.50 -12.76 13.19
C GLU A 76 5.87 -12.00 14.47
N ASN A 77 6.68 -10.96 14.36
CA ASN A 77 7.09 -10.19 15.53
C ASN A 77 5.95 -9.27 16.00
N LEU A 78 5.45 -9.56 17.21
CA LEU A 78 4.40 -8.78 17.86
C LEU A 78 4.70 -7.27 17.97
N ILE A 79 5.98 -6.87 18.03
CA ILE A 79 6.38 -5.47 18.11
C ILE A 79 6.01 -4.72 16.82
N TYR A 80 6.15 -5.34 15.64
CA TYR A 80 5.70 -4.71 14.39
C TYR A 80 4.18 -4.55 14.34
N HIS A 81 3.43 -5.51 14.88
CA HIS A 81 1.98 -5.37 15.03
C HIS A 81 1.61 -4.22 15.96
N LEU A 82 2.28 -4.09 17.10
CA LEU A 82 2.05 -2.99 18.03
C LEU A 82 2.42 -1.64 17.40
N PHE A 83 3.52 -1.59 16.64
CA PHE A 83 3.98 -0.38 15.95
C PHE A 83 3.02 0.04 14.83
N LEU A 84 2.49 -0.89 14.05
CA LEU A 84 1.44 -0.62 13.05
C LEU A 84 0.17 -0.04 13.69
N VAL A 85 -0.30 -0.62 14.79
CA VAL A 85 -1.46 -0.11 15.53
C VAL A 85 -1.20 1.29 16.08
N LEU A 86 0.00 1.54 16.62
CA LEU A 86 0.39 2.85 17.14
C LEU A 86 0.49 3.90 16.04
N ILE A 87 1.14 3.61 14.90
CA ILE A 87 1.21 4.53 13.76
C ILE A 87 -0.19 4.84 13.23
N GLN A 88 -1.07 3.85 13.14
CA GLN A 88 -2.42 4.06 12.63
C GLN A 88 -3.24 4.96 13.57
N LYS A 89 -3.12 4.76 14.89
CA LYS A 89 -3.75 5.63 15.89
C LYS A 89 -3.17 7.04 15.86
N ILE A 90 -1.85 7.18 15.72
CA ILE A 90 -1.18 8.48 15.63
C ILE A 90 -1.58 9.22 14.35
N ALA A 91 -1.61 8.54 13.20
CA ALA A 91 -2.05 9.12 11.94
C ALA A 91 -3.50 9.59 12.00
N LEU A 92 -4.39 8.82 12.64
CA LEU A 92 -5.77 9.21 12.89
C LEU A 92 -5.88 10.40 13.86
N SER A 93 -5.02 10.48 14.88
CA SER A 93 -5.02 11.64 15.78
C SER A 93 -4.46 12.91 15.14
N VAL A 94 -3.48 12.79 14.24
CA VAL A 94 -2.92 13.93 13.49
C VAL A 94 -3.94 14.47 12.48
N LEU A 95 -4.77 13.61 11.88
CA LEU A 95 -5.89 14.03 11.02
C LEU A 95 -6.98 14.80 11.80
N ASN A 96 -7.04 14.67 13.13
CA ASN A 96 -7.99 15.39 13.98
C ASN A 96 -7.44 16.75 14.48
N GLU A 97 -6.25 17.20 14.06
CA GLU A 97 -5.72 18.52 14.47
C GLU A 97 -6.65 19.67 14.07
N GLU A 98 -7.32 19.63 12.92
CA GLU A 98 -8.31 20.66 12.55
C GLU A 98 -9.50 20.69 13.51
N GLN A 99 -9.92 19.53 14.00
CA GLN A 99 -11.03 19.39 14.92
C GLN A 99 -10.64 19.86 16.33
N LEU A 100 -9.42 19.50 16.78
CA LEU A 100 -8.83 20.04 18.01
C LEU A 100 -8.66 21.56 17.91
N ASN A 101 -8.07 22.08 16.83
CA ASN A 101 -7.87 23.51 16.64
C ASN A 101 -9.18 24.29 16.54
N ALA A 102 -10.25 23.68 16.01
CA ALA A 102 -11.58 24.27 16.00
C ALA A 102 -12.19 24.35 17.40
N GLU A 103 -12.06 23.29 18.21
CA GLU A 103 -12.54 23.28 19.60
C GLU A 103 -11.82 24.31 20.47
N TRP A 104 -10.49 24.46 20.31
CA TRP A 104 -9.70 25.44 21.05
C TRP A 104 -10.06 26.89 20.68
N ARG A 105 -10.50 27.15 19.44
CA ARG A 105 -10.99 28.47 18.99
C ARG A 105 -12.38 28.83 19.53
N MET A 106 -13.13 27.84 20.01
CA MET A 106 -14.47 28.01 20.56
C MET A 106 -14.47 28.16 22.08
N LEU A 107 -13.31 28.03 22.73
CA LEU A 107 -13.19 28.28 24.16
C LEU A 107 -13.31 29.79 24.41
N PRO A 108 -14.16 30.23 25.36
CA PRO A 108 -14.23 31.64 25.71
C PRO A 108 -12.87 32.10 26.26
N ASP A 109 -12.47 33.32 25.88
CA ASP A 109 -11.24 33.92 26.39
C ASP A 109 -11.21 33.84 27.92
N ILE A 110 -10.07 33.43 28.47
CA ILE A 110 -9.88 33.18 29.93
C ILE A 110 -10.20 34.43 30.76
N GLU A 111 -10.20 35.62 30.15
CA GLU A 111 -10.62 36.88 30.76
C GLU A 111 -12.12 36.90 31.14
N ASN A 112 -12.97 36.14 30.44
CA ASN A 112 -14.41 36.02 30.74
C ASN A 112 -14.73 35.00 31.84
N CYS A 113 -13.73 34.31 32.40
CA CYS A 113 -13.92 33.33 33.48
C CYS A 113 -13.51 33.85 34.88
N LYS A 114 -13.14 35.13 35.01
CA LYS A 114 -12.88 35.77 36.30
C LYS A 114 -14.15 36.48 36.80
N ASN A 115 -14.89 35.82 37.68
CA ASN A 115 -15.85 36.45 38.59
C ASN A 115 -15.13 36.81 39.90
#